data_AF-A0A9P4JG27-F1
#
_entry.id   AF-A0A9P4JG27-F1
#
_cell.length_a   1.000
_cell.length_b   1.000
_cell.length_c   1.000
_cell.angle_alpha   90.00
_cell.angle_beta   90.00
_cell.angle_gamma   90.00
#
_symmetry.space_group_name_H-M   'P 1'
#
loop_
_entity.id
_entity.type
_entity.pdbx_description
1 polymer ?
#
loop_
_entity_poly.entity_id
_entity_poly.type
_entity_poly.pdbx_seq_one_letter_code
_entity_poly.pdbx_strand_id
1 'polypeptide(L)'
;MVFMKMHCDPEDEKATIGVRMTTSKPTLSSSDLKSTTSTEPVLEIQIHARCLSSVYPSRPITFCTSNSIFDTHKPDFGHMDNLALGMLGPGLVCSDRKSGNPKAISLGFFKVHRARQDGDDALNLYDRPDAHFITVPSQDSGEEVVVTHTLSSERLFAYAEGITPEEVKVGEKYDITLRRGYAGTMWWCWGDLEGCLKGKKLHAYSEGCLPTGYINKPSEAEIEKEGWVTGERTSELIFKIEEDGQSCQVEVVE
;
A
#
# COMPACT_ATOMS: atom_id res chain seq x y z
N MET A 1 7.59 7.26 4.20
CA MET A 1 7.47 8.22 3.08
C MET A 1 6.00 8.54 2.89
N VAL A 2 5.61 9.78 2.57
CA VAL A 2 4.23 10.12 2.20
C VAL A 2 4.27 10.60 0.76
N PHE A 3 3.40 10.10 -0.11
CA PHE A 3 3.40 10.52 -1.52
C PHE A 3 2.96 11.99 -1.60
N MET A 4 3.83 12.81 -2.18
CA MET A 4 3.45 14.16 -2.60
C MET A 4 2.59 14.02 -3.84
N LYS A 5 1.28 14.25 -3.69
CA LYS A 5 0.36 14.29 -4.82
C LYS A 5 0.56 15.62 -5.56
N MET A 6 1.30 15.56 -6.66
CA MET A 6 1.48 16.71 -7.54
C MET A 6 0.12 17.09 -8.15
N HIS A 7 -0.15 18.38 -8.29
CA HIS A 7 -1.38 18.84 -8.91
C HIS A 7 -1.39 18.44 -10.39
N CYS A 8 -2.47 17.82 -10.83
CA CYS A 8 -2.78 17.54 -12.22
C CYS A 8 -4.08 18.26 -12.51
N ASP A 9 -4.16 18.95 -13.64
CA ASP A 9 -5.43 19.47 -14.10
C ASP A 9 -6.34 18.27 -14.45
N PRO A 10 -7.65 18.32 -14.15
CA PRO A 10 -8.54 17.18 -14.40
C PRO A 10 -8.56 16.70 -15.87
N GLU A 11 -8.23 17.58 -16.82
CA GLU A 11 -8.16 17.27 -18.25
C GLU A 11 -6.92 16.44 -18.62
N ASP A 12 -5.87 16.50 -17.79
CA ASP A 12 -4.61 15.77 -17.99
C ASP A 12 -4.60 14.41 -17.25
N GLU A 13 -5.65 14.10 -16.48
CA GLU A 13 -5.78 12.81 -15.79
C GLU A 13 -5.90 11.67 -16.81
N LYS A 14 -4.97 10.71 -16.77
CA LYS A 14 -5.00 9.54 -17.64
C LYS A 14 -5.77 8.37 -17.04
N ALA A 15 -5.74 8.22 -15.72
CA ALA A 15 -6.46 7.15 -15.03
C ALA A 15 -6.74 7.48 -13.55
N THR A 16 -7.82 6.90 -13.03
CA THR A 16 -8.13 6.91 -11.60
C THR A 16 -8.24 5.49 -11.06
N ILE A 17 -7.49 5.20 -10.01
CA ILE A 17 -7.60 3.99 -9.19
C ILE A 17 -8.47 4.30 -7.96
N GLY A 18 -9.57 3.56 -7.85
CA GLY A 18 -10.41 3.49 -6.67
C GLY A 18 -9.75 2.62 -5.62
N VAL A 19 -9.67 3.13 -4.39
CA VAL A 19 -9.03 2.46 -3.26
C VAL A 19 -10.03 2.30 -2.14
N ARG A 20 -10.15 1.08 -1.63
CA ARG A 20 -11.04 0.75 -0.51
C ARG A 20 -10.35 -0.19 0.46
N MET A 21 -10.55 0.04 1.74
CA MET A 21 -10.07 -0.84 2.80
C MET A 21 -11.21 -1.64 3.39
N THR A 22 -10.99 -2.94 3.59
CA THR A 22 -11.89 -3.83 4.30
C THR A 22 -11.09 -4.72 5.26
N THR A 23 -11.78 -5.62 5.97
CA THR A 23 -11.17 -6.68 6.77
C THR A 23 -11.83 -8.00 6.40
N SER A 24 -11.05 -9.09 6.31
CA SER A 24 -11.62 -10.41 6.01
C SER A 24 -12.49 -10.94 7.14
N LYS A 25 -12.19 -10.51 8.38
CA LYS A 25 -12.91 -10.85 9.60
C LYS A 25 -13.18 -9.57 10.40
N PRO A 26 -14.44 -9.12 10.53
CA PRO A 26 -14.78 -7.93 11.33
C PRO A 26 -14.72 -8.19 12.84
N THR A 27 -14.02 -9.23 13.28
CA THR A 27 -13.96 -9.69 14.67
C THR A 27 -12.53 -10.03 15.08
N LEU A 28 -12.15 -9.65 16.30
CA LEU A 28 -10.90 -10.04 16.96
C LEU A 28 -11.22 -10.97 18.13
N SER A 29 -10.82 -12.24 18.09
CA SER A 29 -11.04 -13.16 19.22
C SER A 29 -10.13 -12.81 20.39
N SER A 30 -10.70 -12.69 21.59
CA SER A 30 -9.94 -12.37 22.80
C SER A 30 -8.94 -13.46 23.15
N SER A 31 -9.26 -14.75 22.90
CA SER A 31 -8.30 -15.83 23.11
C SER A 31 -7.09 -15.73 22.16
N ASP A 32 -7.34 -15.35 20.90
CA ASP A 32 -6.29 -15.24 19.89
C ASP A 32 -5.35 -14.06 20.19
N LEU A 33 -5.91 -12.93 20.64
CA LEU A 33 -5.11 -11.78 21.07
C LEU A 33 -4.20 -12.12 22.26
N LYS A 34 -4.65 -12.96 23.20
CA LYS A 34 -3.86 -13.33 24.39
C LYS A 34 -2.86 -14.45 24.12
N SER A 35 -2.93 -15.08 22.95
CA SER A 35 -2.02 -16.16 22.59
C SER A 35 -0.67 -15.61 22.16
N THR A 36 0.33 -15.76 23.01
CA THR A 36 1.73 -15.36 22.73
C THR A 36 2.50 -16.40 21.90
N THR A 37 1.89 -17.54 21.60
CA THR A 37 2.52 -18.66 20.88
C THR A 37 1.96 -18.87 19.48
N SER A 38 0.87 -18.20 19.11
CA SER A 38 0.24 -18.34 17.80
C SER A 38 0.91 -17.44 16.77
N THR A 39 1.36 -18.03 15.66
CA THR A 39 1.85 -17.30 14.48
C THR A 39 0.72 -17.00 13.48
N GLU A 40 -0.49 -17.51 13.74
CA GLU A 40 -1.64 -17.29 12.86
C GLU A 40 -2.10 -15.82 12.87
N PRO A 41 -2.60 -15.31 11.74
CA PRO A 41 -3.10 -13.95 11.67
C PRO A 41 -4.39 -13.81 12.48
N VAL A 42 -4.40 -12.85 13.40
CA VAL A 42 -5.58 -12.47 14.20
C VAL A 42 -6.39 -11.38 13.52
N LEU A 43 -5.78 -10.64 12.60
CA LEU A 43 -6.40 -9.59 11.80
C LEU A 43 -5.83 -9.59 10.39
N GLU A 44 -6.70 -9.44 9.40
CA GLU A 44 -6.29 -9.26 8.01
C GLU A 44 -6.96 -8.01 7.44
N ILE A 45 -6.14 -7.05 7.01
CA ILE A 45 -6.59 -5.82 6.42
C ILE A 45 -6.45 -5.95 4.91
N GLN A 46 -7.56 -5.81 4.19
CA GLN A 46 -7.60 -5.96 2.74
C GLN A 46 -7.69 -4.59 2.08
N ILE A 47 -6.80 -4.33 1.14
CA ILE A 47 -6.71 -3.09 0.39
C ILE A 47 -7.04 -3.42 -1.06
N HIS A 48 -8.19 -2.94 -1.49
CA HIS A 48 -8.74 -3.14 -2.82
C HIS A 48 -8.30 -1.99 -3.72
N ALA A 49 -7.85 -2.32 -4.93
CA ALA A 49 -7.60 -1.37 -6.00
C ALA A 49 -8.34 -1.77 -7.26
N ARG A 50 -9.11 -0.85 -7.84
CA ARG A 50 -9.80 -1.03 -9.12
C ARG A 50 -9.67 0.20 -10.00
N CYS A 51 -9.70 0.01 -11.31
CA CYS A 51 -9.69 1.12 -12.26
C CYS A 51 -11.10 1.74 -12.36
N LEU A 52 -11.25 2.99 -11.91
CA LEU A 52 -12.52 3.74 -12.00
C LEU A 52 -12.67 4.46 -13.33
N SER A 53 -11.56 5.00 -13.84
CA SER A 53 -11.51 5.68 -15.14
C SER A 53 -10.14 5.50 -15.77
N SER A 54 -10.11 5.46 -17.10
CA SER A 54 -8.90 5.27 -17.90
C SER A 54 -9.13 5.84 -19.30
N VAL A 55 -8.12 6.51 -19.86
CA VAL A 55 -8.11 6.88 -21.28
C VAL A 55 -7.96 5.66 -22.22
N TYR A 56 -7.55 4.51 -21.66
CA TYR A 56 -7.53 3.21 -22.34
C TYR A 56 -8.31 2.17 -21.51
N PRO A 57 -9.66 2.16 -21.58
CA PRO A 57 -10.51 1.34 -20.70
C PRO A 57 -10.22 -0.17 -20.74
N SER A 58 -9.74 -0.66 -21.88
CA SER A 58 -9.40 -2.07 -22.10
C SER A 58 -7.99 -2.45 -21.64
N ARG A 59 -7.17 -1.49 -21.19
CA ARG A 59 -5.79 -1.75 -20.78
C ARG A 59 -5.67 -1.80 -19.25
N PRO A 60 -5.00 -2.83 -18.70
CA PRO A 60 -4.65 -2.86 -17.29
C PRO A 60 -3.56 -1.83 -16.96
N ILE A 61 -3.41 -1.54 -15.67
CA ILE A 61 -2.45 -0.57 -15.14
C ILE A 61 -1.50 -1.30 -14.19
N THR A 62 -0.20 -1.22 -14.44
CA THR A 62 0.82 -1.70 -13.52
C THR A 62 1.48 -0.53 -12.82
N PHE A 63 1.62 -0.59 -11.49
CA PHE A 63 2.35 0.43 -10.74
C PHE A 63 3.23 -0.17 -9.64
N CYS A 64 4.26 0.61 -9.28
CA CYS A 64 5.20 0.28 -8.22
C CYS A 64 4.55 0.52 -6.85
N THR A 65 4.51 -0.50 -6.00
CA THR A 65 3.85 -0.44 -4.68
C THR A 65 4.77 0.03 -3.56
N SER A 66 6.08 0.17 -3.80
CA SER A 66 7.08 0.50 -2.79
C SER A 66 6.67 1.65 -1.88
N ASN A 67 6.69 1.40 -0.56
CA ASN A 67 6.31 2.37 0.49
C ASN A 67 4.87 2.91 0.37
N SER A 68 3.99 2.21 -0.34
CA SER A 68 2.54 2.48 -0.39
C SER A 68 1.77 1.47 0.45
N ILE A 69 0.49 1.76 0.66
CA ILE A 69 -0.44 0.83 1.31
C ILE A 69 -0.60 -0.51 0.55
N PHE A 70 -0.16 -0.59 -0.71
CA PHE A 70 -0.22 -1.79 -1.54
C PHE A 70 1.00 -2.72 -1.39
N ASP A 71 1.97 -2.36 -0.57
CA ASP A 71 3.18 -3.15 -0.40
C ASP A 71 3.12 -4.03 0.86
N THR A 72 3.03 -5.34 0.65
CA THR A 72 2.96 -6.36 1.69
C THR A 72 4.30 -6.97 2.05
N HIS A 73 5.41 -6.42 1.53
CA HIS A 73 6.73 -6.92 1.89
C HIS A 73 6.94 -6.82 3.41
N LYS A 74 7.35 -7.95 4.00
CA LYS A 74 7.72 -8.05 5.42
C LYS A 74 9.24 -8.22 5.49
N PRO A 75 9.96 -7.41 6.28
CA PRO A 75 11.38 -7.61 6.44
C PRO A 75 11.67 -8.95 7.13
N ASP A 76 12.82 -9.56 6.82
CA ASP A 76 13.25 -10.83 7.40
C ASP A 76 13.50 -10.77 8.91
N PHE A 77 13.73 -9.57 9.47
CA PHE A 77 14.01 -9.37 10.88
C PHE A 77 13.14 -8.27 11.49
N GLY A 78 12.29 -8.67 12.43
CA GLY A 78 11.48 -7.79 13.27
C GLY A 78 10.12 -7.40 12.66
N HIS A 79 9.43 -6.51 13.37
CA HIS A 79 8.03 -6.13 13.09
C HIS A 79 7.89 -4.89 12.18
N MET A 80 8.98 -4.42 11.55
CA MET A 80 9.02 -3.14 10.83
C MET A 80 8.52 -3.25 9.38
N ASP A 81 7.26 -3.67 9.23
CA ASP A 81 6.56 -3.68 7.94
C ASP A 81 6.09 -2.28 7.51
N ASN A 82 5.45 -2.20 6.35
CA ASN A 82 4.89 -0.97 5.83
C ASN A 82 3.81 -0.34 6.74
N LEU A 83 3.04 -1.15 7.47
CA LEU A 83 2.04 -0.64 8.41
C LEU A 83 2.71 0.11 9.58
N ALA A 84 3.91 -0.34 10.01
CA ALA A 84 4.73 0.33 11.02
C ALA A 84 5.15 1.76 10.63
N LEU A 85 5.09 2.09 9.33
CA LEU A 85 5.41 3.41 8.81
C LEU A 85 4.23 4.41 8.91
N GLY A 86 3.11 4.03 9.54
CA GLY A 86 1.98 4.90 9.82
C GLY A 86 0.96 5.03 8.69
N MET A 87 0.84 4.01 7.84
CA MET A 87 -0.09 4.00 6.70
C MET A 87 -1.57 3.98 7.13
N LEU A 88 -1.84 3.45 8.33
CA LEU A 88 -3.17 3.35 8.94
C LEU A 88 -3.37 4.37 10.06
N GLY A 89 -2.69 5.52 9.97
CA GLY A 89 -2.79 6.60 10.94
C GLY A 89 -2.33 6.14 12.34
N PRO A 90 -3.15 6.31 13.40
CA PRO A 90 -2.81 5.88 14.76
C PRO A 90 -2.93 4.37 15.01
N GLY A 91 -3.31 3.56 14.01
CA GLY A 91 -3.58 2.12 14.17
C GLY A 91 -5.06 1.84 14.42
N LEU A 92 -5.35 0.91 15.33
CA LEU A 92 -6.73 0.55 15.73
C LEU A 92 -7.19 1.50 16.84
N VAL A 93 -8.21 2.32 16.60
CA VAL A 93 -8.71 3.29 17.58
C VAL A 93 -10.06 2.85 18.13
N CYS A 94 -10.16 2.70 19.45
CA CYS A 94 -11.40 2.31 20.11
C CYS A 94 -12.49 3.38 19.88
N SER A 95 -13.63 2.95 19.33
CA SER A 95 -14.77 3.81 19.02
C SER A 95 -15.54 4.24 20.29
N ASP A 96 -15.47 3.46 21.38
CA ASP A 96 -16.17 3.73 22.63
C ASP A 96 -15.41 4.79 23.47
N ARG A 97 -15.64 6.06 23.14
CA ARG A 97 -15.04 7.22 23.81
C ARG A 97 -15.70 7.52 25.16
N LYS A 98 -15.52 6.65 26.15
CA LYS A 98 -15.99 6.89 27.53
C LYS A 98 -15.01 7.69 28.40
N SER A 99 -13.76 7.85 27.98
CA SER A 99 -12.75 8.66 28.69
C SER A 99 -11.97 9.55 27.70
N GLY A 100 -11.42 10.66 28.21
CA GLY A 100 -10.90 11.77 27.41
C GLY A 100 -9.77 11.45 26.42
N ASN A 101 -9.08 10.31 26.58
CA ASN A 101 -8.09 9.82 25.62
C ASN A 101 -8.60 8.55 24.93
N PRO A 102 -8.68 8.51 23.59
CA PRO A 102 -9.11 7.31 22.88
C PRO A 102 -8.07 6.21 23.07
N LYS A 103 -8.52 5.07 23.58
CA LYS A 103 -7.73 3.83 23.65
C LYS A 103 -7.37 3.41 22.22
N ALA A 104 -6.09 3.18 21.93
CA ALA A 104 -5.66 2.80 20.59
C ALA A 104 -4.53 1.78 20.62
N ILE A 105 -4.57 0.79 19.73
CA ILE A 105 -3.48 -0.16 19.49
C ILE A 105 -2.66 0.39 18.31
N SER A 106 -1.52 1.01 18.63
CA SER A 106 -0.62 1.58 17.64
C SER A 106 0.05 0.48 16.81
N LEU A 107 -0.02 0.62 15.49
CA LEU A 107 0.70 -0.23 14.55
C LEU A 107 2.13 0.25 14.27
N GLY A 108 2.55 1.35 14.89
CA GLY A 108 3.82 2.05 14.65
C GLY A 108 3.63 3.37 13.89
N PHE A 109 4.61 4.28 14.01
CA PHE A 109 4.68 5.52 13.25
C PHE A 109 6.14 5.89 12.95
N PHE A 110 6.89 4.94 12.41
CA PHE A 110 8.33 5.11 12.22
C PHE A 110 8.66 5.89 10.96
N LYS A 111 9.64 6.80 11.09
CA LYS A 111 10.31 7.43 9.97
C LYS A 111 11.66 6.76 9.78
N VAL A 112 11.73 5.83 8.83
CA VAL A 112 12.98 5.14 8.51
C VAL A 112 13.86 6.05 7.65
N HIS A 113 15.08 6.30 8.11
CA HIS A 113 16.13 6.88 7.30
C HIS A 113 16.97 5.74 6.72
N ARG A 114 16.69 5.34 5.47
CA ARG A 114 17.48 4.31 4.79
C ARG A 114 18.78 4.94 4.30
N ALA A 115 19.92 4.39 4.71
CA ALA A 115 21.16 4.59 3.97
C ALA A 115 20.99 3.96 2.57
N ARG A 116 21.69 4.46 1.55
CA ARG A 116 21.66 3.84 0.20
C ARG A 116 22.01 2.36 0.34
N GLN A 117 21.12 1.51 -0.15
CA GLN A 117 21.33 0.06 -0.21
C GLN A 117 21.99 -0.30 -1.55
N ASP A 118 22.72 -1.41 -1.56
CA ASP A 118 23.27 -1.94 -2.81
C ASP A 118 22.11 -2.27 -3.77
N GLY A 119 22.19 -1.75 -5.00
CA GLY A 119 21.16 -1.95 -6.03
C GLY A 119 20.06 -0.89 -6.09
N ASP A 120 20.01 0.08 -5.16
CA ASP A 120 19.01 1.17 -5.18
C ASP A 120 19.05 2.02 -6.48
N ASP A 121 20.21 2.06 -7.14
CA ASP A 121 20.46 2.82 -8.37
C ASP A 121 20.27 1.99 -9.65
N ALA A 122 19.87 0.73 -9.55
CA ALA A 122 19.65 -0.12 -10.71
C ALA A 122 18.63 0.52 -11.68
N LEU A 123 18.95 0.47 -12.97
CA LEU A 123 18.10 1.02 -14.04
C LEU A 123 16.84 0.17 -14.25
N ASN A 124 16.98 -1.15 -14.16
CA ASN A 124 15.85 -2.07 -14.15
C ASN A 124 15.28 -2.11 -12.73
N LEU A 125 14.02 -1.73 -12.58
CA LEU A 125 13.37 -1.70 -11.28
C LEU A 125 13.23 -3.10 -10.66
N TYR A 126 13.18 -4.17 -11.45
CA TYR A 126 13.18 -5.53 -10.88
C TYR A 126 14.46 -5.87 -10.13
N ASP A 127 15.56 -5.16 -10.40
CA ASP A 127 16.85 -5.39 -9.74
C ASP A 127 16.98 -4.56 -8.45
N ARG A 128 15.98 -3.73 -8.12
CA ARG A 128 15.95 -2.95 -6.87
C ARG A 128 15.33 -3.76 -5.74
N PRO A 129 15.94 -3.78 -4.54
CA PRO A 129 15.52 -4.65 -3.46
C PRO A 129 14.12 -4.33 -2.91
N ASP A 130 13.69 -3.07 -2.99
CA ASP A 130 12.41 -2.60 -2.45
C ASP A 130 11.36 -2.30 -3.52
N ALA A 131 11.63 -2.62 -4.78
CA ALA A 131 10.70 -2.41 -5.89
C ALA A 131 9.75 -3.60 -6.06
N HIS A 132 8.48 -3.35 -5.77
CA HIS A 132 7.40 -4.32 -5.95
C HIS A 132 6.32 -3.74 -6.84
N PHE A 133 5.59 -4.60 -7.53
CA PHE A 133 4.62 -4.19 -8.55
C PHE A 133 3.34 -4.99 -8.42
N ILE A 134 2.22 -4.33 -8.75
CA ILE A 134 0.94 -5.00 -8.95
C ILE A 134 0.32 -4.52 -10.26
N THR A 135 -0.49 -5.37 -10.87
CA THR A 135 -1.39 -5.00 -11.97
C THR A 135 -2.80 -4.80 -11.42
N VAL A 136 -3.38 -3.63 -11.65
CA VAL A 136 -4.82 -3.41 -11.53
C VAL A 136 -5.46 -3.80 -12.86
N PRO A 137 -6.50 -4.66 -12.86
CA PRO A 137 -7.25 -5.01 -14.05
C PRO A 137 -7.80 -3.79 -14.80
N SER A 138 -8.12 -3.99 -16.08
CA SER A 138 -8.66 -2.94 -16.93
C SER A 138 -10.01 -2.43 -16.42
N GLN A 139 -10.36 -1.19 -16.76
CA GLN A 139 -11.66 -0.62 -16.40
C GLN A 139 -12.82 -1.48 -16.95
N ASP A 140 -12.68 -1.98 -18.17
CA ASP A 140 -13.71 -2.77 -18.85
C ASP A 140 -13.99 -4.12 -18.17
N SER A 141 -13.02 -4.71 -17.45
CA SER A 141 -13.26 -5.97 -16.73
C SER A 141 -14.09 -5.76 -15.47
N GLY A 142 -14.03 -4.56 -14.87
CA GLY A 142 -14.67 -4.26 -13.59
C GLY A 142 -14.09 -5.02 -12.40
N GLU A 143 -12.98 -5.74 -12.60
CA GLU A 143 -12.31 -6.51 -11.55
C GLU A 143 -11.42 -5.61 -10.68
N GLU A 144 -11.03 -6.14 -9.52
CA GLU A 144 -10.16 -5.46 -8.57
C GLU A 144 -9.01 -6.37 -8.15
N VAL A 145 -7.87 -5.78 -7.81
CA VAL A 145 -6.78 -6.48 -7.12
C VAL A 145 -6.90 -6.23 -5.62
N VAL A 146 -6.68 -7.28 -4.83
CA VAL A 146 -6.75 -7.22 -3.37
C VAL A 146 -5.38 -7.53 -2.79
N VAL A 147 -4.88 -6.61 -1.99
CA VAL A 147 -3.65 -6.74 -1.23
C VAL A 147 -4.00 -6.98 0.24
N THR A 148 -3.47 -8.05 0.84
CA THR A 148 -3.81 -8.45 2.21
C THR A 148 -2.64 -8.25 3.15
N HIS A 149 -2.84 -7.39 4.16
CA HIS A 149 -1.93 -7.23 5.30
C HIS A 149 -2.38 -8.12 6.45
N THR A 150 -1.60 -9.14 6.75
CA THR A 150 -1.86 -10.08 7.84
C THR A 150 -1.12 -9.66 9.11
N LEU A 151 -1.82 -9.55 10.24
CA LEU A 151 -1.26 -9.20 11.54
C LEU A 151 -1.48 -10.36 12.53
N SER A 152 -0.39 -10.91 13.06
CA SER A 152 -0.44 -11.79 14.23
C SER A 152 -0.71 -10.97 15.51
N SER A 153 -1.07 -11.63 16.61
CA SER A 153 -1.21 -10.92 17.89
C SER A 153 0.08 -10.21 18.30
N GLU A 154 1.21 -10.92 18.23
CA GLU A 154 2.53 -10.35 18.55
C GLU A 154 2.79 -9.07 17.74
N ARG A 155 2.54 -9.11 16.42
CA ARG A 155 2.74 -7.94 15.56
C ARG A 155 1.77 -6.82 15.87
N LEU A 156 0.51 -7.13 16.18
CA LEU A 156 -0.52 -6.14 16.50
C LEU A 156 -0.12 -5.29 17.72
N PHE A 157 0.54 -5.89 18.71
CA PHE A 157 0.98 -5.22 19.92
C PHE A 157 2.47 -4.82 19.94
N ALA A 158 3.26 -5.17 18.91
CA ALA A 158 4.70 -4.89 18.87
C ALA A 158 5.08 -3.41 19.08
N TYR A 159 4.19 -2.48 18.72
CA TYR A 159 4.38 -1.04 18.85
C TYR A 159 3.24 -0.36 19.60
N ALA A 160 2.43 -1.14 20.31
CA ALA A 160 1.34 -0.64 21.10
C ALA A 160 1.88 0.02 22.37
N GLU A 161 1.76 1.34 22.46
CA GLU A 161 2.18 2.10 23.63
C GLU A 161 1.04 2.15 24.67
N GLY A 162 1.27 1.59 25.86
CA GLY A 162 0.33 1.70 26.97
C GLY A 162 -0.97 0.92 26.83
N ILE A 163 -0.99 -0.11 25.97
CA ILE A 163 -2.08 -1.07 25.87
C ILE A 163 -1.52 -2.48 25.65
N THR A 164 -1.94 -3.43 26.47
CA THR A 164 -1.59 -4.85 26.33
C THR A 164 -2.78 -5.68 25.80
N PRO A 165 -2.55 -6.92 25.33
CA PRO A 165 -3.64 -7.81 24.92
C PRO A 165 -4.69 -8.04 26.01
N GLU A 166 -4.29 -8.06 27.29
CA GLU A 166 -5.18 -8.28 28.44
C GLU A 166 -6.13 -7.09 28.68
N GLU A 167 -5.73 -5.90 28.26
CA GLU A 167 -6.53 -4.70 28.44
C GLU A 167 -7.63 -4.58 27.39
N VAL A 168 -7.52 -5.30 26.26
CA VAL A 168 -8.55 -5.36 25.21
C VAL A 168 -9.75 -6.20 25.71
N LYS A 169 -10.93 -5.59 25.72
CA LYS A 169 -12.15 -6.18 26.31
C LYS A 169 -13.13 -6.59 25.23
N VAL A 170 -13.82 -7.72 25.47
CA VAL A 170 -14.94 -8.17 24.65
C VAL A 170 -16.00 -7.06 24.54
N GLY A 171 -16.52 -6.87 23.32
CA GLY A 171 -17.48 -5.82 22.96
C GLY A 171 -16.85 -4.47 22.60
N GLU A 172 -15.54 -4.29 22.78
CA GLU A 172 -14.86 -3.09 22.27
C GLU A 172 -14.82 -3.12 20.74
N LYS A 173 -15.03 -1.94 20.14
CA LYS A 173 -14.98 -1.74 18.69
C LYS A 173 -13.81 -0.84 18.36
N TYR A 174 -13.05 -1.21 17.34
CA TYR A 174 -11.88 -0.48 16.90
C TYR A 174 -12.01 -0.10 15.43
N ASP A 175 -11.87 1.19 15.15
CA ASP A 175 -11.82 1.74 13.80
C ASP A 175 -10.38 1.77 13.30
N ILE A 176 -10.18 1.30 12.07
CA ILE A 176 -8.92 1.38 11.33
C ILE A 176 -9.15 2.36 10.21
N THR A 177 -8.26 3.35 10.04
CA THR A 177 -8.43 4.40 9.01
C THR A 177 -7.22 4.46 8.10
N LEU A 178 -7.47 4.33 6.79
CA LEU A 178 -6.46 4.50 5.75
C LEU A 178 -6.02 5.96 5.64
N ARG A 179 -4.72 6.21 5.73
CA ARG A 179 -4.17 7.55 5.56
C ARG A 179 -3.93 7.83 4.07
N ARG A 180 -4.72 8.75 3.50
CA ARG A 180 -4.78 9.09 2.06
C ARG A 180 -3.42 9.36 1.39
N GLY A 181 -2.44 9.84 2.14
CA GLY A 181 -1.10 10.14 1.63
C GLY A 181 -0.23 8.91 1.32
N TYR A 182 -0.68 7.70 1.68
CA TYR A 182 0.01 6.44 1.37
C TYR A 182 -0.65 5.65 0.23
N ALA A 183 -1.76 6.14 -0.33
CA ALA A 183 -2.34 5.64 -1.57
C ALA A 183 -1.73 6.45 -2.74
N GLY A 184 -0.74 5.87 -3.41
CA GLY A 184 0.05 6.50 -4.45
C GLY A 184 1.15 5.59 -4.99
N THR A 185 1.91 6.09 -5.95
CA THR A 185 3.07 5.40 -6.53
C THR A 185 4.12 6.41 -7.01
N MET A 186 5.37 5.95 -7.18
CA MET A 186 6.44 6.72 -7.84
C MET A 186 6.66 6.29 -9.31
N TRP A 187 6.02 5.21 -9.77
CA TRP A 187 6.22 4.68 -11.11
C TRP A 187 5.00 3.87 -11.54
N TRP A 188 4.49 4.09 -12.75
CA TRP A 188 3.38 3.32 -13.31
C TRP A 188 3.43 3.28 -14.84
N CYS A 189 2.74 2.32 -15.44
CA CYS A 189 2.56 2.23 -16.88
C CYS A 189 1.28 1.47 -17.25
N TRP A 190 0.91 1.51 -18.53
CA TRP A 190 -0.11 0.64 -19.10
C TRP A 190 0.43 -0.75 -19.39
N GLY A 191 -0.29 -1.78 -18.94
CA GLY A 191 0.05 -3.16 -19.24
C GLY A 191 -0.19 -4.08 -18.04
N ASP A 192 0.01 -5.37 -18.30
CA ASP A 192 -0.09 -6.42 -17.29
C ASP A 192 1.25 -7.16 -17.19
N LEU A 193 1.73 -7.31 -15.95
CA LEU A 193 2.91 -8.08 -15.58
C LEU A 193 2.90 -9.51 -16.13
N GLU A 194 1.75 -10.18 -16.14
CA GLU A 194 1.62 -11.54 -16.67
C GLU A 194 1.23 -11.60 -18.15
N GLY A 195 0.92 -10.43 -18.74
CA GLY A 195 0.53 -10.26 -20.12
C GLY A 195 1.61 -9.55 -20.94
N CYS A 196 1.31 -8.35 -21.41
CA CYS A 196 2.17 -7.62 -22.34
C CYS A 196 3.50 -7.13 -21.73
N LEU A 197 3.62 -7.06 -20.40
CA LEU A 197 4.86 -6.69 -19.71
C LEU A 197 5.70 -7.91 -19.35
N LYS A 198 5.21 -9.14 -19.58
CA LYS A 198 5.93 -10.36 -19.24
C LYS A 198 7.27 -10.45 -19.96
N GLY A 199 8.34 -10.59 -19.19
CA GLY A 199 9.72 -10.65 -19.71
C GLY A 199 10.27 -9.31 -20.22
N LYS A 200 9.54 -8.19 -20.06
CA LYS A 200 10.04 -6.84 -20.31
C LYS A 200 10.85 -6.34 -19.13
N LYS A 201 11.72 -5.36 -19.36
CA LYS A 201 12.46 -4.69 -18.29
C LYS A 201 11.75 -3.38 -17.94
N LEU A 202 11.56 -3.08 -16.66
CA LEU A 202 10.93 -1.83 -16.22
C LEU A 202 12.00 -0.80 -15.89
N HIS A 203 12.12 0.24 -16.71
CA HIS A 203 13.14 1.26 -16.52
C HIS A 203 12.74 2.23 -15.41
N ALA A 204 13.68 2.60 -14.53
CA ALA A 204 13.44 3.47 -13.40
C ALA A 204 13.08 4.93 -13.76
N TYR A 205 13.24 5.30 -15.04
CA TYR A 205 12.74 6.57 -15.55
C TYR A 205 11.21 6.60 -15.54
N SER A 206 10.66 7.72 -15.06
CA SER A 206 9.22 8.01 -15.03
C SER A 206 9.02 9.45 -15.51
N GLU A 207 8.09 9.68 -16.42
CA GLU A 207 7.85 11.01 -16.98
C GLU A 207 7.46 12.02 -15.87
N GLY A 208 7.93 13.27 -15.96
CA GLY A 208 7.55 14.34 -15.03
C GLY A 208 7.93 14.14 -13.56
N CYS A 209 8.54 13.02 -13.18
CA CYS A 209 9.12 12.85 -11.86
C CYS A 209 10.41 13.67 -11.77
N LEU A 210 10.47 14.63 -10.84
CA LEU A 210 11.68 15.40 -10.60
C LEU A 210 12.83 14.45 -10.21
N PRO A 211 14.05 14.69 -10.73
CA PRO A 211 15.18 13.80 -10.54
C PRO A 211 15.71 13.93 -9.11
N THR A 212 15.08 13.23 -8.16
CA THR A 212 15.76 12.91 -6.89
C THR A 212 16.81 11.82 -7.08
N GLY A 213 16.89 11.23 -8.27
CA GLY A 213 18.03 10.50 -8.83
C GLY A 213 18.16 10.84 -10.32
N TYR A 214 19.38 11.07 -10.80
CA TYR A 214 19.72 11.54 -12.16
C TYR A 214 19.45 10.48 -13.25
N ILE A 215 18.25 9.91 -13.30
CA ILE A 215 17.91 8.87 -14.29
C ILE A 215 17.39 9.56 -15.55
N ASN A 216 18.21 9.56 -16.59
CA ASN A 216 17.83 10.09 -17.89
C ASN A 216 16.81 9.18 -18.57
N LYS A 217 15.94 9.77 -19.39
CA LYS A 217 15.09 9.00 -20.30
C LYS A 217 16.00 8.21 -21.25
N PRO A 218 15.84 6.88 -21.37
CA PRO A 218 16.55 6.12 -22.40
C PRO A 218 16.11 6.59 -23.78
N SER A 219 17.02 6.56 -24.75
CA SER A 219 16.69 6.87 -26.14
C SER A 219 15.72 5.83 -26.73
N GLU A 220 14.95 6.21 -27.74
CA GLU A 220 14.00 5.29 -28.38
C GLU A 220 14.70 4.05 -28.96
N ALA A 221 15.93 4.20 -29.46
CA ALA A 221 16.74 3.08 -29.94
C ALA A 221 17.16 2.12 -28.81
N GLU A 222 17.46 2.64 -27.62
CA GLU A 222 17.73 1.82 -26.43
C GLU A 222 16.48 1.11 -25.94
N ILE A 223 15.33 1.80 -25.95
CA ILE A 223 14.03 1.22 -25.59
C ILE A 223 13.71 0.02 -26.48
N GLU A 224 13.80 0.18 -27.79
CA GLU A 224 13.51 -0.87 -28.75
C GLU A 224 14.50 -2.05 -28.64
N LYS A 225 15.79 -1.75 -28.56
CA LYS A 225 16.86 -2.77 -28.51
C LYS A 225 16.81 -3.62 -27.24
N GLU A 226 16.59 -2.99 -26.08
CA GLU A 226 16.67 -3.64 -24.76
C GLU A 226 15.29 -4.09 -24.25
N GLY A 227 14.20 -3.69 -24.91
CA GLY A 227 12.83 -4.01 -24.50
C GLY A 227 12.40 -3.29 -23.23
N TRP A 228 12.86 -2.05 -23.03
CA TRP A 228 12.50 -1.25 -21.86
C TRP A 228 11.03 -0.80 -21.90
N VAL A 229 10.41 -0.76 -20.73
CA VAL A 229 9.16 -0.05 -20.47
C VAL A 229 9.48 1.11 -19.54
N THR A 230 9.07 2.32 -19.91
CA THR A 230 9.28 3.52 -19.09
C THR A 230 8.01 3.89 -18.33
N GLY A 231 8.16 4.60 -17.22
CA GLY A 231 7.04 5.08 -16.42
C GLY A 231 6.35 6.27 -17.06
N GLU A 232 5.03 6.28 -16.99
CA GLU A 232 4.15 7.40 -17.29
C GLU A 232 4.24 8.46 -16.17
N ARG A 233 3.69 9.66 -16.42
CA ARG A 233 3.74 10.75 -15.44
C ARG A 233 2.93 10.42 -14.20
N THR A 234 3.57 10.44 -13.03
CA THR A 234 2.93 10.02 -11.77
C THR A 234 1.74 10.89 -11.34
N SER A 235 1.71 12.17 -11.74
CA SER A 235 0.58 13.05 -11.48
C SER A 235 -0.68 12.69 -12.27
N GLU A 236 -0.56 11.95 -13.38
CA GLU A 236 -1.68 11.59 -14.26
C GLU A 236 -2.41 10.32 -13.80
N LEU A 237 -1.88 9.62 -12.78
CA LEU A 237 -2.53 8.48 -12.12
C LEU A 237 -3.06 8.88 -10.75
N ILE A 238 -4.38 8.98 -10.62
CA ILE A 238 -5.03 9.45 -9.40
C ILE A 238 -5.45 8.27 -8.53
N PHE A 239 -5.11 8.32 -7.24
CA PHE A 239 -5.61 7.37 -6.23
C PHE A 239 -6.71 8.04 -5.41
N LYS A 240 -7.95 7.58 -5.64
CA LYS A 240 -9.15 8.08 -4.97
C LYS A 240 -9.61 7.06 -3.93
N ILE A 241 -9.65 7.47 -2.66
CA ILE A 241 -10.30 6.67 -1.63
C ILE A 241 -11.82 6.76 -1.86
N GLU A 242 -12.47 5.61 -1.96
CA GLU A 242 -13.93 5.52 -2.13
C GLU A 242 -14.66 5.97 -0.85
N GLU A 243 -15.89 6.49 -0.98
CA GLU A 243 -16.62 7.15 0.12
C GLU A 243 -16.74 6.28 1.38
N ASP A 244 -17.07 5.00 1.20
CA ASP A 244 -17.18 4.02 2.30
C ASP A 244 -15.90 3.18 2.48
N GLY A 245 -14.81 3.54 1.78
CA GLY A 245 -13.59 2.74 1.72
C GLY A 245 -12.43 3.26 2.54
N GLN A 246 -12.60 4.37 3.26
CA GLN A 246 -11.52 4.96 4.04
C GLN A 246 -11.25 4.22 5.35
N SER A 247 -12.24 3.57 5.94
CA SER A 247 -12.12 2.93 7.24
C SER A 247 -12.86 1.60 7.29
N CYS A 248 -12.37 0.68 8.10
CA CYS A 248 -13.08 -0.54 8.49
C CYS A 248 -13.10 -0.65 10.02
N GLN A 249 -14.07 -1.40 10.55
CA GLN A 249 -14.25 -1.59 11.98
C GLN A 249 -14.12 -3.07 12.33
N VAL A 250 -13.53 -3.35 13.48
CA VAL A 250 -13.45 -4.69 14.06
C VAL A 250 -13.99 -4.68 15.49
N GLU A 251 -14.67 -5.75 15.89
CA GLU A 251 -15.22 -5.92 17.24
C GLU A 251 -14.50 -7.05 17.98
N VAL A 252 -14.18 -6.83 19.25
CA VAL A 252 -13.57 -7.87 20.08
C VAL A 252 -14.64 -8.85 20.54
N VAL A 253 -14.45 -10.13 20.23
CA VAL A 253 -15.35 -11.23 20.60
C VAL A 253 -14.62 -12.20 21.54
N GLU A 254 -15.33 -13.18 22.10
CA GLU A 254 -14.72 -14.22 22.94
C GLU A 254 -13.64 -15.03 22.20
#